data_AF-A0AAX6G3R0-F1
#
_entry.id   AF-A0AAX6G3R0-F1
#
_cell.length_a   1.000
_cell.length_b   1.000
_cell.length_c   1.000
_cell.angle_alpha   90.00
_cell.angle_beta   90.00
_cell.angle_gamma   90.00
#
_symmetry.space_group_name_H-M   'P 1'
#
loop_
_entity.id
_entity.type
_entity.pdbx_description
1 polymer ?
#
loop_
_entity_poly.entity_id
_entity_poly.type
_entity_poly.pdbx_seq_one_letter_code
_entity_poly.pdbx_strand_id
1 'polypeptide(L)'
;MESTFSLQHGTGFRALPTTIRPPRKLMSNHRIMRSKHDTKQVSPHRVVIASHLMAETKEKKMTLYNDNWFDRLAIHHLSQSIQLTTGIHNEKDGYESLIEAASAVAMNFDAKDQQQLVIKALKKALPPVISYMIKIIAPPSKVSREFFSLFTTIFFPWLVGHCEVRESEFQGKREKNVVYIPKCRFLEGTNCVGMCTNLCKMPTQKFIQDSFGMPLYMVPNFEDMSCEMIFGQHPPEDDPALKQPCYKKLCIAKQIHGVNC
;
A
#
# COMPACT_ATOMS: atom_id res chain seq x y z
N MET A 1 59.65 -7.66 6.91
CA MET A 1 60.32 -6.58 7.66
C MET A 1 59.24 -5.56 7.96
N GLU A 2 58.40 -5.88 8.96
CA GLU A 2 58.57 -5.53 10.39
C GLU A 2 58.17 -4.06 10.65
N SER A 3 57.00 -3.84 11.27
CA SER A 3 56.82 -3.53 12.71
C SER A 3 56.97 -2.02 12.93
N THR A 4 56.06 -1.25 13.55
CA THR A 4 55.52 -1.34 14.93
C THR A 4 54.49 -0.18 15.05
N PHE A 5 53.20 -0.38 15.33
CA PHE A 5 52.52 -0.47 16.62
C PHE A 5 52.88 0.60 17.68
N SER A 6 51.90 1.43 18.05
CA SER A 6 51.84 2.10 19.36
C SER A 6 50.38 2.31 19.79
N LEU A 7 50.03 1.55 20.82
CA LEU A 7 48.83 1.65 21.66
C LEU A 7 48.83 2.95 22.48
N GLN A 8 47.66 3.55 22.68
CA GLN A 8 47.37 4.30 23.90
C GLN A 8 46.19 3.67 24.63
N HIS A 9 46.50 3.17 25.84
CA HIS A 9 45.58 2.77 26.89
C HIS A 9 45.19 4.00 27.73
N GLY A 10 43.96 4.01 28.25
CA GLY A 10 43.49 4.90 29.32
C GLY A 10 41.98 4.74 29.55
N THR A 11 41.54 3.63 30.16
CA THR A 11 41.05 3.56 31.57
C THR A 11 40.07 4.67 31.99
N GLY A 12 38.83 4.28 32.27
CA GLY A 12 37.83 5.19 32.84
C GLY A 12 36.41 4.64 32.97
N PHE A 13 36.24 3.43 33.50
CA PHE A 13 34.93 2.97 33.98
C PHE A 13 34.51 3.83 35.19
N ARG A 14 33.39 4.56 35.09
CA ARG A 14 32.64 5.06 36.26
C ARG A 14 31.22 4.54 36.19
N ALA A 15 30.92 3.61 37.10
CA ALA A 15 29.58 3.16 37.42
C ALA A 15 28.78 4.31 38.05
N LEU A 16 27.55 4.52 37.58
CA LEU A 16 26.59 5.43 38.19
C LEU A 16 25.64 4.64 39.10
N PRO A 17 25.38 5.11 40.33
CA PRO A 17 24.61 4.35 41.31
C PRO A 17 23.10 4.36 41.04
N THR A 18 22.53 3.17 41.14
CA THR A 18 21.11 2.86 41.30
C THR A 18 20.62 3.24 42.69
N THR A 19 19.67 4.18 42.81
CA THR A 19 18.50 4.14 43.72
C THR A 19 17.82 5.50 43.84
N ILE A 20 16.62 5.66 43.27
CA ILE A 20 15.65 6.66 43.73
C ILE A 20 14.28 5.97 43.83
N ARG A 21 13.76 5.94 45.06
CA ARG A 21 12.46 5.37 45.44
C ARG A 21 11.29 6.23 44.93
N PRO A 22 10.09 5.65 44.73
CA PRO A 22 8.92 6.37 44.22
C PRO A 22 8.25 7.23 45.32
N PRO A 23 7.63 8.38 44.99
CA PRO A 23 6.86 9.13 45.95
C PRO A 23 5.48 8.52 46.17
N ARG A 24 5.07 8.66 47.43
CA ARG A 24 3.92 8.08 48.13
C ARG A 24 2.60 8.70 47.66
N LYS A 25 1.56 7.88 47.53
CA LYS A 25 0.15 8.27 47.34
C LYS A 25 -0.27 9.30 48.40
N LEU A 26 -0.84 10.41 47.96
CA LEU A 26 -1.60 11.33 48.81
C LEU A 26 -3.10 11.12 48.54
N MET A 27 -3.80 10.53 49.50
CA MET A 27 -5.25 10.50 49.53
C MET A 27 -5.74 11.87 50.02
N SER A 28 -6.64 12.51 49.27
CA SER A 28 -7.41 13.65 49.75
C SER A 28 -8.89 13.34 49.64
N ASN A 29 -9.52 13.31 50.82
CA ASN A 29 -10.94 13.15 51.05
C ASN A 29 -11.65 14.48 50.76
N HIS A 30 -12.55 14.53 49.79
CA HIS A 30 -13.57 15.59 49.72
C HIS A 30 -14.99 15.01 49.66
N ARG A 31 -15.50 14.86 50.88
CA ARG A 31 -16.82 15.21 51.40
C ARG A 31 -17.96 15.40 50.38
N ILE A 32 -18.84 14.41 50.42
CA ILE A 32 -20.22 14.38 49.92
C ILE A 32 -21.01 15.57 50.49
N MET A 33 -21.62 16.36 49.61
CA MET A 33 -22.70 17.29 49.94
C MET A 33 -24.02 16.73 49.41
N ARG A 34 -24.95 16.56 50.34
CA ARG A 34 -26.28 15.98 50.19
C ARG A 34 -27.26 17.14 49.99
N SER A 35 -28.02 17.15 48.91
CA SER A 35 -29.23 17.97 48.83
C SER A 35 -30.38 17.16 48.24
N LYS A 36 -31.49 17.19 48.97
CA LYS A 36 -32.78 16.55 48.69
C LYS A 36 -33.47 17.27 47.51
N HIS A 37 -34.25 16.56 46.68
CA HIS A 37 -35.68 16.87 46.48
C HIS A 37 -36.38 15.92 45.50
N ASP A 38 -37.53 15.45 45.98
CA ASP A 38 -38.79 15.06 45.34
C ASP A 38 -38.89 14.22 44.06
N THR A 39 -39.49 13.06 44.29
CA THR A 39 -40.23 12.20 43.37
C THR A 39 -41.43 12.93 42.74
N LYS A 40 -41.44 13.09 41.40
CA LYS A 40 -42.71 13.16 40.63
C LYS A 40 -42.56 12.48 39.28
N GLN A 41 -43.38 11.45 39.10
CA GLN A 41 -43.60 10.67 37.90
C GLN A 41 -44.74 11.33 37.10
N VAL A 42 -44.48 11.80 35.87
CA VAL A 42 -45.51 12.13 34.86
C VAL A 42 -44.96 11.79 33.47
N SER A 43 -45.73 11.04 32.70
CA SER A 43 -45.49 10.62 31.31
C SER A 43 -46.36 11.47 30.36
N PRO A 44 -46.32 11.29 29.03
CA PRO A 44 -45.34 11.83 28.09
C PRO A 44 -45.97 12.88 27.16
N HIS A 45 -45.22 13.92 26.77
CA HIS A 45 -45.61 14.79 25.65
C HIS A 45 -44.64 14.67 24.47
N ARG A 46 -45.26 14.26 23.36
CA ARG A 46 -44.75 14.12 22.00
C ARG A 46 -44.20 15.44 21.48
N VAL A 47 -42.89 15.52 21.24
CA VAL A 47 -42.28 16.59 20.45
C VAL A 47 -41.73 15.97 19.17
N VAL A 48 -42.45 16.22 18.08
CA VAL A 48 -42.00 15.92 16.71
C VAL A 48 -41.05 17.05 16.31
N ILE A 49 -39.76 16.75 16.15
CA ILE A 49 -38.84 17.60 15.40
C ILE A 49 -38.34 16.76 14.23
N ALA A 50 -38.96 16.97 13.08
CA ALA A 50 -38.39 16.60 11.81
C ALA A 50 -37.43 17.71 11.39
N SER A 51 -36.15 17.38 11.17
CA SER A 51 -35.38 17.89 10.04
C SER A 51 -33.90 17.50 10.18
N HIS A 52 -33.45 16.72 9.20
CA HIS A 52 -32.15 16.77 8.56
C HIS A 52 -30.94 17.17 9.41
N LEU A 53 -30.13 16.17 9.78
CA LEU A 53 -28.70 16.13 9.48
C LEU A 53 -28.19 14.75 9.92
N MET A 54 -28.36 13.74 9.07
CA MET A 54 -27.56 12.53 9.19
C MET A 54 -26.81 12.44 7.87
N ALA A 55 -25.64 13.07 7.88
CA ALA A 55 -24.62 12.87 6.88
C ALA A 55 -24.52 11.36 6.63
N GLU A 56 -24.82 10.95 5.41
CA GLU A 56 -24.56 9.60 4.94
C GLU A 56 -23.08 9.32 5.18
N THR A 57 -22.79 8.64 6.28
CA THR A 57 -21.51 7.99 6.44
C THR A 57 -21.59 6.83 5.47
N LYS A 58 -21.17 7.07 4.23
CA LYS A 58 -21.07 6.04 3.19
C LYS A 58 -20.06 5.02 3.70
N GLU A 59 -20.56 4.04 4.45
CA GLU A 59 -19.82 2.88 4.90
C GLU A 59 -19.28 2.23 3.62
N LYS A 60 -17.99 2.45 3.35
CA LYS A 60 -17.36 2.01 2.12
C LYS A 60 -17.21 0.50 2.23
N LYS A 61 -18.26 -0.22 1.82
CA LYS A 61 -18.30 -1.68 1.83
C LYS A 61 -17.11 -2.21 1.04
N MET A 62 -16.20 -2.88 1.73
CA MET A 62 -15.02 -3.49 1.12
C MET A 62 -15.47 -4.55 0.12
N THR A 63 -14.84 -4.57 -1.06
CA THR A 63 -15.17 -5.56 -2.09
C THR A 63 -14.78 -6.95 -1.59
N LEU A 64 -15.70 -7.92 -1.68
CA LEU A 64 -15.40 -9.32 -1.37
C LEU A 64 -14.73 -9.98 -2.58
N TYR A 65 -13.50 -10.43 -2.39
CA TYR A 65 -12.74 -11.18 -3.40
C TYR A 65 -12.76 -12.66 -3.05
N ASN A 66 -13.12 -13.51 -4.01
CA ASN A 66 -13.13 -14.96 -3.85
C ASN A 66 -11.93 -15.58 -4.57
N ASP A 67 -10.81 -15.68 -3.87
CA ASP A 67 -9.56 -16.19 -4.43
C ASP A 67 -9.62 -17.71 -4.64
N ASN A 68 -9.43 -18.12 -5.90
CA ASN A 68 -9.28 -19.53 -6.25
C ASN A 68 -7.90 -20.07 -5.82
N TRP A 69 -7.62 -21.35 -6.06
CA TRP A 69 -6.37 -21.97 -5.62
C TRP A 69 -5.12 -21.36 -6.28
N PHE A 70 -5.21 -20.96 -7.55
CA PHE A 70 -4.12 -20.28 -8.27
C PHE A 70 -3.90 -18.87 -7.73
N ASP A 71 -4.97 -18.12 -7.50
CA ASP A 71 -4.90 -16.78 -6.91
C ASP A 71 -4.18 -16.82 -5.55
N ARG A 72 -4.55 -17.78 -4.69
CA ARG A 72 -3.91 -17.99 -3.39
C ARG A 72 -2.42 -18.31 -3.50
N LEU A 73 -2.05 -19.16 -4.45
CA LEU A 73 -0.64 -19.49 -4.71
C LEU A 73 0.13 -18.25 -5.17
N ALA A 74 -0.42 -17.48 -6.11
CA ALA A 74 0.20 -16.28 -6.64
C ALA A 74 0.36 -15.19 -5.56
N ILE A 75 -0.67 -14.98 -4.74
CA ILE A 75 -0.64 -14.07 -3.59
C ILE A 75 0.45 -14.48 -2.61
N HIS A 76 0.49 -15.76 -2.24
CA HIS A 76 1.48 -16.29 -1.30
C HIS A 76 2.91 -16.09 -1.84
N HIS A 77 3.14 -16.42 -3.10
CA HIS A 77 4.45 -16.25 -3.74
C HIS A 77 4.90 -14.78 -3.78
N LEU A 78 4.01 -13.85 -4.13
CA LEU A 78 4.33 -12.43 -4.15
C LEU A 78 4.59 -11.89 -2.74
N SER A 79 3.73 -12.21 -1.77
CA SER A 79 3.92 -11.82 -0.37
C SER A 79 5.27 -12.34 0.16
N GLN A 80 5.57 -13.61 -0.04
CA GLN A 80 6.86 -14.19 0.37
C GLN A 80 8.05 -13.55 -0.34
N SER A 81 7.93 -13.23 -1.63
CA SER A 81 9.01 -12.54 -2.37
C SER A 81 9.35 -11.17 -1.77
N ILE A 82 8.33 -10.43 -1.29
CA ILE A 82 8.52 -9.16 -0.59
C ILE A 82 9.14 -9.39 0.79
N GLN A 83 8.59 -10.32 1.57
CA GLN A 83 9.10 -10.67 2.91
C GLN A 83 10.57 -11.09 2.87
N LEU A 84 10.94 -12.01 1.97
CA LEU A 84 12.32 -12.48 1.79
C LEU A 84 13.28 -11.40 1.27
N THR A 85 12.77 -10.42 0.52
CA THR A 85 13.60 -9.34 -0.02
C THR A 85 13.86 -8.25 1.02
N THR A 86 12.92 -8.05 1.93
CA THR A 86 12.94 -6.99 2.95
C THR A 86 13.47 -7.48 4.30
N GLY A 87 13.44 -8.79 4.53
CA GLY A 87 13.75 -9.40 5.83
C GLY A 87 12.62 -9.27 6.85
N ILE A 88 11.44 -8.79 6.43
CA ILE A 88 10.28 -8.60 7.30
C ILE A 88 9.33 -9.79 7.12
N HIS A 89 8.88 -10.38 8.21
CA HIS A 89 7.97 -11.52 8.20
C HIS A 89 6.59 -11.13 8.76
N ASN A 90 5.53 -11.75 8.24
CA ASN A 90 4.19 -11.68 8.82
C ASN A 90 3.52 -13.05 8.89
N GLU A 91 2.61 -13.21 9.84
CA GLU A 91 1.85 -14.46 10.09
C GLU A 91 0.46 -14.46 9.42
N LYS A 92 0.17 -13.46 8.59
CA LYS A 92 -1.13 -13.35 7.91
C LYS A 92 -1.15 -14.26 6.69
N ASP A 93 -2.34 -14.68 6.31
CA ASP A 93 -2.59 -15.51 5.12
C ASP A 93 -3.33 -14.74 4.02
N GLY A 94 -3.27 -15.30 2.81
CA GLY A 94 -3.98 -14.75 1.64
C GLY A 94 -3.57 -13.31 1.35
N TYR A 95 -4.52 -12.52 0.86
CA TYR A 95 -4.24 -11.16 0.41
C TYR A 95 -3.82 -10.22 1.55
N GLU A 96 -4.30 -10.48 2.77
CA GLU A 96 -3.90 -9.73 3.96
C GLU A 96 -2.40 -9.86 4.24
N SER A 97 -1.79 -11.02 3.94
CA SER A 97 -0.33 -11.20 4.02
C SER A 97 0.42 -10.21 3.14
N LEU A 98 -0.09 -9.95 1.94
CA LEU A 98 0.50 -9.02 1.00
C LEU A 98 0.34 -7.57 1.49
N ILE A 99 -0.83 -7.22 2.03
CA ILE A 99 -1.10 -5.88 2.59
C ILE A 99 -0.23 -5.62 3.81
N GLU A 100 -0.06 -6.59 4.69
CA GLU A 100 0.80 -6.47 5.88
C GLU A 100 2.27 -6.31 5.47
N ALA A 101 2.76 -7.14 4.54
CA ALA A 101 4.12 -7.01 4.00
C ALA A 101 4.34 -5.63 3.35
N ALA A 102 3.40 -5.16 2.54
CA ALA A 102 3.47 -3.84 1.92
C ALA A 102 3.46 -2.72 2.97
N SER A 103 2.60 -2.82 3.99
CA SER A 103 2.51 -1.82 5.07
C SER A 103 3.83 -1.74 5.84
N ALA A 104 4.43 -2.88 6.16
CA ALA A 104 5.71 -2.91 6.83
C ALA A 104 6.83 -2.30 5.96
N VAL A 105 6.83 -2.52 4.64
CA VAL A 105 7.78 -1.85 3.75
C VAL A 105 7.57 -0.33 3.74
N ALA A 106 6.32 0.12 3.70
CA ALA A 106 6.00 1.55 3.73
C ALA A 106 6.44 2.23 5.04
N MET A 107 6.47 1.49 6.14
CA MET A 107 6.88 2.00 7.45
C MET A 107 8.38 2.06 7.65
N ASN A 108 9.11 1.06 7.16
CA ASN A 108 10.51 0.86 7.52
C ASN A 108 11.50 1.47 6.53
N PHE A 109 11.02 1.91 5.36
CA PHE A 109 11.87 2.40 4.28
C PHE A 109 11.35 3.71 3.71
N ASP A 110 12.24 4.56 3.19
CA ASP A 110 11.85 5.76 2.46
C ASP A 110 11.29 5.42 1.07
N ALA A 111 10.68 6.40 0.39
CA ALA A 111 10.03 6.18 -0.90
C ALA A 111 10.96 5.56 -1.97
N LYS A 112 12.25 5.89 -1.98
CA LYS A 112 13.21 5.37 -2.96
C LYS A 112 13.53 3.91 -2.65
N ASP A 113 13.80 3.61 -1.39
CA ASP A 113 14.11 2.24 -0.94
C ASP A 113 12.89 1.32 -1.07
N GLN A 114 11.69 1.82 -0.74
CA GLN A 114 10.41 1.15 -1.01
C GLN A 114 10.33 0.68 -2.47
N GLN A 115 10.60 1.60 -3.41
CA GLN A 115 10.53 1.28 -4.83
C GLN A 115 11.56 0.24 -5.25
N GLN A 116 12.81 0.36 -4.79
CA GLN A 116 13.89 -0.58 -5.13
C GLN A 116 13.64 -1.98 -4.56
N LEU A 117 13.13 -2.08 -3.34
CA LEU A 117 12.81 -3.35 -2.70
C LEU A 117 11.70 -4.09 -3.45
N VAL A 118 10.64 -3.39 -3.86
CA VAL A 118 9.57 -4.00 -4.67
C VAL A 118 10.09 -4.41 -6.05
N ILE A 119 10.88 -3.58 -6.73
CA ILE A 119 11.47 -3.96 -8.03
C ILE A 119 12.33 -5.21 -7.88
N LYS A 120 13.12 -5.30 -6.81
CA LYS A 120 13.95 -6.48 -6.51
C LYS A 120 13.10 -7.72 -6.24
N ALA A 121 12.00 -7.58 -5.50
CA ALA A 121 11.05 -8.68 -5.26
C ALA A 121 10.41 -9.15 -6.57
N LEU A 122 9.94 -8.23 -7.43
CA LEU A 122 9.37 -8.55 -8.75
C LEU A 122 10.38 -9.26 -9.67
N LYS A 123 11.64 -8.79 -9.69
CA LYS A 123 12.72 -9.43 -10.46
C LYS A 123 13.07 -10.83 -9.94
N LYS A 124 12.95 -11.09 -8.64
CA LYS A 124 13.14 -12.44 -8.08
C LYS A 124 11.95 -13.35 -8.36
N ALA A 125 10.74 -12.79 -8.38
CA ALA A 125 9.52 -13.54 -8.67
C ALA A 125 9.44 -14.00 -10.14
N LEU A 126 10.18 -13.36 -11.04
CA LEU A 126 10.23 -13.71 -12.46
C LEU A 126 11.61 -14.24 -12.86
N PRO A 127 11.70 -15.50 -13.35
CA PRO A 127 12.97 -16.05 -13.85
C PRO A 127 13.62 -15.15 -14.93
N PRO A 128 14.92 -14.81 -14.83
CA PRO A 128 15.59 -13.91 -15.76
C PRO A 128 15.49 -14.33 -17.24
N VAL A 129 15.49 -15.64 -17.50
CA VAL A 129 15.34 -16.22 -18.84
C VAL A 129 14.04 -15.76 -19.50
N ILE A 130 12.94 -15.73 -18.75
CA ILE A 130 11.62 -15.34 -19.27
C ILE A 130 11.62 -13.86 -19.65
N SER A 131 12.21 -12.99 -18.81
CA SER A 131 12.28 -11.55 -19.11
C SER A 131 13.05 -11.24 -20.39
N TYR A 132 14.17 -11.92 -20.61
CA TYR A 132 14.97 -11.77 -21.83
C TYR A 132 14.22 -12.25 -23.08
N MET A 133 13.54 -13.40 -22.99
CA MET A 133 12.74 -13.93 -24.09
C MET A 133 11.59 -12.99 -24.47
N ILE A 134 10.89 -12.40 -23.49
CA ILE A 134 9.80 -11.45 -23.75
C ILE A 134 10.29 -10.24 -24.53
N LYS A 135 11.44 -9.66 -24.17
CA LYS A 135 12.01 -8.50 -24.90
C LYS A 135 12.28 -8.79 -26.38
N ILE A 136 12.73 -10.01 -26.68
CA ILE A 136 13.04 -10.42 -28.06
C ILE A 136 11.76 -10.68 -28.84
N ILE A 137 10.79 -11.37 -28.23
CA ILE A 137 9.58 -11.85 -28.90
C ILE A 137 8.53 -10.73 -29.04
N ALA A 138 8.51 -9.75 -28.14
CA ALA A 138 7.53 -8.67 -28.11
C ALA A 138 8.18 -7.28 -28.33
N PRO A 139 8.69 -7.00 -29.55
CA PRO A 139 9.24 -5.68 -29.86
C PRO A 139 8.16 -4.59 -29.74
N PRO A 140 8.52 -3.33 -29.41
CA PRO A 140 7.56 -2.24 -29.27
C PRO A 140 6.68 -2.06 -30.52
N SER A 141 5.45 -2.58 -30.45
CA SER A 141 4.52 -2.64 -31.57
C SER A 141 3.08 -2.59 -31.04
N LYS A 142 2.12 -2.31 -31.93
CA LYS A 142 0.69 -2.38 -31.59
C LYS A 142 0.31 -3.75 -31.04
N VAL A 143 0.73 -4.82 -31.72
CA VAL A 143 0.45 -6.20 -31.32
C VAL A 143 0.97 -6.49 -29.93
N SER A 144 2.19 -6.07 -29.61
CA SER A 144 2.75 -6.25 -28.27
C SER A 144 1.97 -5.48 -27.21
N ARG A 145 1.60 -4.21 -27.46
CA ARG A 145 0.79 -3.43 -26.50
C ARG A 145 -0.57 -4.08 -26.22
N GLU A 146 -1.26 -4.54 -27.26
CA GLU A 146 -2.55 -5.24 -27.13
C GLU A 146 -2.40 -6.60 -26.46
N PHE A 147 -1.27 -7.30 -26.68
CA PHE A 147 -0.95 -8.53 -25.96
C PHE A 147 -0.73 -8.27 -24.47
N PHE A 148 0.06 -7.25 -24.10
CA PHE A 148 0.31 -6.93 -22.68
C PHE A 148 -0.97 -6.52 -21.95
N SER A 149 -1.85 -5.73 -22.58
CA SER A 149 -3.13 -5.37 -21.97
C SER A 149 -4.00 -6.61 -21.74
N LEU A 150 -4.14 -7.48 -22.75
CA LEU A 150 -4.92 -8.71 -22.65
C LEU A 150 -4.33 -9.66 -21.60
N PHE A 151 -3.01 -9.90 -21.66
CA PHE A 151 -2.29 -10.72 -20.69
C PHE A 151 -2.53 -10.22 -19.26
N THR A 152 -2.49 -8.90 -19.06
CA THR A 152 -2.72 -8.30 -17.74
C THR A 152 -4.12 -8.63 -17.21
N THR A 153 -5.15 -8.52 -18.06
CA THR A 153 -6.54 -8.83 -17.67
C THR A 153 -6.78 -10.31 -17.34
N ILE A 154 -5.93 -11.22 -17.83
CA ILE A 154 -6.05 -12.66 -17.59
C ILE A 154 -5.28 -13.06 -16.33
N PHE A 155 -4.06 -12.55 -16.14
CA PHE A 155 -3.12 -13.08 -15.14
C PHE A 155 -2.99 -12.27 -13.85
N PHE A 156 -3.50 -11.03 -13.81
CA PHE A 156 -3.39 -10.14 -12.65
C PHE A 156 -4.71 -9.78 -11.91
N PRO A 157 -5.91 -10.29 -12.26
CA PRO A 157 -7.10 -9.99 -11.45
C PRO A 157 -6.99 -10.36 -9.96
N TRP A 158 -6.24 -11.40 -9.61
CA TRP A 158 -5.98 -11.76 -8.21
C TRP A 158 -5.26 -10.64 -7.43
N LEU A 159 -4.40 -9.87 -8.10
CA LEU A 159 -3.55 -8.86 -7.49
C LEU A 159 -4.27 -7.51 -7.41
N VAL A 160 -4.83 -7.06 -8.53
CA VAL A 160 -5.38 -5.71 -8.67
C VAL A 160 -6.90 -5.66 -8.74
N GLY A 161 -7.58 -6.81 -8.81
CA GLY A 161 -9.03 -6.89 -8.95
C GLY A 161 -9.50 -6.98 -10.40
N HIS A 162 -10.81 -6.89 -10.62
CA HIS A 162 -11.42 -6.99 -11.95
C HIS A 162 -10.79 -6.02 -12.95
N CYS A 163 -10.48 -6.51 -14.15
CA CYS A 163 -9.77 -5.76 -15.19
C CYS A 163 -10.54 -5.83 -16.52
N GLU A 164 -10.57 -4.72 -17.24
CA GLU A 164 -11.22 -4.59 -18.55
C GLU A 164 -10.26 -3.99 -19.56
N VAL A 165 -10.23 -4.53 -20.77
CA VAL A 165 -9.46 -3.93 -21.86
C VAL A 165 -10.26 -2.78 -22.48
N ARG A 166 -9.65 -1.61 -22.57
CA ARG A 166 -10.21 -0.43 -23.24
C ARG A 166 -9.35 -0.03 -24.45
N GLU A 167 -10.00 0.69 -25.35
CA GLU A 167 -9.33 1.30 -26.50
C GLU A 167 -8.86 2.71 -26.14
N SER A 168 -7.69 3.07 -26.64
CA SER A 168 -7.23 4.46 -26.65
C SER A 168 -6.68 4.84 -28.02
N GLU A 169 -6.53 6.14 -28.23
CA GLU A 169 -5.83 6.66 -29.39
C GLU A 169 -4.34 6.79 -29.06
N PHE A 170 -3.51 6.00 -29.72
CA PHE A 170 -2.06 6.02 -29.56
C PHE A 170 -1.42 6.31 -30.93
N GLN A 171 -0.71 7.43 -31.02
CA GLN A 171 -0.06 7.89 -32.27
C GLN A 171 -1.03 7.93 -33.47
N GLY A 172 -2.25 8.43 -33.26
CA GLY A 172 -3.27 8.58 -34.31
C GLY A 172 -3.95 7.27 -34.74
N LYS A 173 -3.74 6.16 -34.01
CA LYS A 173 -4.38 4.87 -34.26
C LYS A 173 -5.13 4.40 -33.03
N ARG A 174 -6.30 3.79 -33.24
CA ARG A 174 -7.03 3.09 -32.18
C ARG A 174 -6.40 1.74 -31.89
N GLU A 175 -6.12 1.50 -30.61
CA GLU A 175 -5.49 0.28 -30.13
C GLU A 175 -6.08 -0.12 -28.78
N LYS A 176 -6.14 -1.43 -28.51
CA LYS A 176 -6.59 -1.99 -27.23
C LYS A 176 -5.46 -2.06 -26.21
N ASN A 177 -4.84 -0.93 -25.89
CA ASN A 177 -3.63 -0.85 -25.07
C ASN A 177 -3.87 -0.38 -23.63
N VAL A 178 -5.12 -0.17 -23.21
CA VAL A 178 -5.46 0.27 -21.85
C VAL A 178 -6.08 -0.87 -21.07
N VAL A 179 -5.61 -1.11 -19.85
CA VAL A 179 -6.30 -1.94 -18.87
C VAL A 179 -6.94 -1.02 -17.84
N TYR A 180 -8.26 -1.05 -17.77
CA TYR A 180 -9.05 -0.35 -16.78
C TYR A 180 -9.39 -1.29 -15.63
N ILE A 181 -9.14 -0.83 -14.41
CA ILE A 181 -9.43 -1.52 -13.18
C ILE A 181 -10.48 -0.67 -12.45
N PRO A 182 -11.78 -1.01 -12.52
CA PRO A 182 -12.82 -0.17 -11.92
C PRO A 182 -12.69 -0.05 -10.41
N LYS A 183 -12.11 -1.08 -9.77
CA LYS A 183 -11.84 -1.11 -8.34
C LYS A 183 -10.53 -1.84 -8.06
N CYS A 184 -9.48 -1.08 -7.82
CA CYS A 184 -8.16 -1.61 -7.55
C CYS A 184 -8.10 -2.21 -6.14
N ARG A 185 -7.95 -3.53 -6.08
CA ARG A 185 -7.87 -4.31 -4.83
C ARG A 185 -6.76 -3.85 -3.91
N PHE A 186 -5.58 -3.52 -4.46
CA PHE A 186 -4.44 -3.06 -3.66
C PHE A 186 -4.68 -1.67 -3.09
N LEU A 187 -5.21 -0.75 -3.90
CA LEU A 187 -5.52 0.61 -3.44
C LEU A 187 -6.70 0.61 -2.44
N GLU A 188 -7.71 -0.22 -2.66
CA GLU A 188 -8.81 -0.43 -1.69
C GLU A 188 -8.29 -1.04 -0.38
N GLY A 189 -7.48 -2.10 -0.48
CA GLY A 189 -6.96 -2.85 0.66
C GLY A 189 -5.89 -2.13 1.46
N THR A 190 -5.15 -1.17 0.89
CA THR A 190 -4.19 -0.33 1.63
C THR A 190 -4.78 1.02 2.04
N ASN A 191 -5.73 1.51 1.25
CA ASN A 191 -6.37 2.80 1.38
C ASN A 191 -5.34 3.93 1.57
N CYS A 192 -4.21 3.86 0.84
CA CYS A 192 -3.05 4.73 1.02
C CYS A 192 -2.44 5.15 -0.32
N VAL A 193 -2.43 6.47 -0.56
CA VAL A 193 -1.85 7.08 -1.78
C VAL A 193 -0.35 6.79 -1.88
N GLY A 194 0.40 6.94 -0.78
CA GLY A 194 1.84 6.68 -0.73
C GLY A 194 2.19 5.23 -1.06
N MET A 195 1.44 4.25 -0.52
CA MET A 195 1.66 2.84 -0.82
C MET A 195 1.31 2.50 -2.27
N CYS A 196 0.16 2.98 -2.76
CA CYS A 196 -0.21 2.80 -4.17
C CYS A 196 0.88 3.34 -5.10
N THR A 197 1.43 4.52 -4.79
CA THR A 197 2.41 5.17 -5.64
C THR A 197 3.79 4.51 -5.56
N ASN A 198 4.31 4.30 -4.35
CA ASN A 198 5.69 3.83 -4.14
C ASN A 198 5.85 2.31 -4.16
N LEU A 199 4.79 1.54 -3.92
CA LEU A 199 4.85 0.07 -3.90
C LEU A 199 4.17 -0.58 -5.09
N CYS A 200 3.21 0.08 -5.74
CA CYS A 200 2.55 -0.47 -6.93
C CYS A 200 2.96 0.27 -8.19
N LYS A 201 2.60 1.54 -8.35
CA LYS A 201 2.77 2.31 -9.58
C LYS A 201 4.24 2.43 -10.01
N MET A 202 5.08 3.08 -9.22
CA MET A 202 6.45 3.39 -9.62
C MET A 202 7.29 2.12 -9.85
N PRO A 203 7.23 1.10 -8.96
CA PRO A 203 7.93 -0.16 -9.19
C PRO A 203 7.46 -0.90 -10.43
N THR A 204 6.14 -0.99 -10.65
CA THR A 204 5.58 -1.73 -11.79
C THR A 204 5.95 -1.08 -13.11
N GLN A 205 5.79 0.24 -13.24
CA GLN A 205 6.19 0.97 -14.45
C GLN A 205 7.67 0.74 -14.79
N LYS A 206 8.55 0.85 -13.78
CA LYS A 206 9.99 0.61 -13.97
C LYS A 206 10.29 -0.85 -14.28
N PHE A 207 9.62 -1.79 -13.61
CA PHE A 207 9.81 -3.22 -13.83
C PHE A 207 9.40 -3.64 -15.24
N ILE A 208 8.22 -3.23 -15.72
CA ILE A 208 7.72 -3.58 -17.06
C ILE A 208 8.63 -2.98 -18.15
N GLN A 209 9.07 -1.72 -17.98
CA GLN A 209 10.03 -1.11 -18.90
C GLN A 209 11.39 -1.84 -18.87
N ASP A 210 11.98 -2.02 -17.70
CA ASP A 210 13.34 -2.56 -17.56
C ASP A 210 13.40 -4.06 -17.91
N SER A 211 12.35 -4.83 -17.62
CA SER A 211 12.31 -6.29 -17.81
C SER A 211 11.72 -6.71 -19.14
N PHE A 212 10.76 -5.95 -19.70
CA PHE A 212 10.06 -6.33 -20.92
C PHE A 212 10.20 -5.33 -22.07
N GLY A 213 10.80 -4.15 -21.83
CA GLY A 213 10.99 -3.12 -22.85
C GLY A 213 9.69 -2.42 -23.25
N MET A 214 8.63 -2.57 -22.47
CA MET A 214 7.32 -1.99 -22.74
C MET A 214 7.10 -0.76 -21.84
N PRO A 215 6.92 0.45 -22.41
CA PRO A 215 6.52 1.60 -21.62
C PRO A 215 5.14 1.36 -21.02
N LEU A 216 4.98 1.76 -19.76
CA LEU A 216 3.71 1.67 -19.04
C LEU A 216 3.52 2.95 -18.24
N TYR A 217 2.35 3.55 -18.38
CA TYR A 217 1.88 4.61 -17.52
C TYR A 217 0.63 4.17 -16.76
N MET A 218 0.70 4.21 -15.43
CA MET A 218 -0.42 3.84 -14.55
C MET A 218 -1.08 5.11 -14.00
N VAL A 219 -2.41 5.17 -14.03
CA VAL A 219 -3.19 6.34 -13.58
C VAL A 219 -4.18 5.90 -12.51
N PRO A 220 -3.80 5.91 -11.21
CA PRO A 220 -4.73 5.62 -10.13
C PRO A 220 -5.69 6.79 -9.92
N ASN A 221 -6.96 6.48 -9.66
CA ASN A 221 -7.95 7.43 -9.16
C ASN A 221 -8.22 7.13 -7.69
N PHE A 222 -7.85 8.08 -6.83
CA PHE A 222 -7.93 7.98 -5.39
C PHE A 222 -9.36 8.23 -4.85
N GLU A 223 -10.24 8.84 -5.63
CA GLU A 223 -11.61 9.12 -5.18
C GLU A 223 -12.47 7.84 -5.24
N ASP A 224 -12.46 7.17 -6.39
CA ASP A 224 -13.25 5.96 -6.64
C ASP A 224 -12.49 4.64 -6.39
N MET A 225 -11.17 4.71 -6.25
CA MET A 225 -10.23 3.59 -6.13
C MET A 225 -10.03 2.81 -7.44
N SER A 226 -10.30 3.40 -8.60
CA SER A 226 -9.98 2.81 -9.91
C SER A 226 -8.52 3.03 -10.31
N CYS A 227 -8.05 2.33 -11.34
CA CYS A 227 -6.73 2.55 -11.92
C CYS A 227 -6.73 2.22 -13.42
N GLU A 228 -6.01 3.00 -14.21
CA GLU A 228 -5.70 2.68 -15.60
C GLU A 228 -4.24 2.26 -15.75
N MET A 229 -3.97 1.33 -16.67
CA MET A 229 -2.63 0.93 -17.08
C MET A 229 -2.55 1.09 -18.60
N ILE A 230 -1.77 2.07 -19.06
CA ILE A 230 -1.66 2.45 -20.47
C ILE A 230 -0.34 1.93 -21.03
N PHE A 231 -0.40 0.86 -21.80
CA PHE A 231 0.78 0.26 -22.43
C PHE A 231 1.22 1.07 -23.65
N GLY A 232 2.52 1.29 -23.77
CA GLY A 232 3.15 2.14 -24.79
C GLY A 232 3.36 3.59 -24.40
N GLN A 233 2.70 4.07 -23.35
CA GLN A 233 2.87 5.44 -22.86
C GLN A 233 3.95 5.52 -21.79
N HIS A 234 4.85 6.49 -21.92
CA HIS A 234 5.83 6.79 -20.87
C HIS A 234 5.15 7.61 -19.76
N PRO A 235 5.51 7.40 -18.49
CA PRO A 235 5.07 8.27 -17.41
C PRO A 235 5.47 9.73 -17.69
N PRO A 236 4.60 10.71 -17.41
CA PRO A 236 4.95 12.12 -17.54
C PRO A 236 6.04 12.50 -16.51
N GLU A 237 6.84 13.52 -16.83
CA GLU A 237 7.86 14.03 -15.89
C GLU A 237 7.23 14.55 -14.59
N ASP A 238 6.08 15.21 -14.71
CA ASP A 238 5.32 15.79 -13.60
C ASP A 238 4.04 14.99 -13.33
N ASP A 239 4.20 13.85 -12.65
CA ASP A 239 3.12 12.89 -12.44
C ASP A 239 2.09 13.37 -11.38
N PRO A 240 0.80 13.55 -11.74
CA PRO A 240 -0.23 13.99 -10.81
C PRO A 240 -0.39 13.09 -9.58
N ALA A 241 -0.14 11.78 -9.71
CA ALA A 241 -0.28 10.84 -8.60
C ALA A 241 0.71 11.13 -7.46
N LEU A 242 1.85 11.76 -7.76
CA LEU A 242 2.88 12.12 -6.77
C LEU A 242 2.52 13.36 -5.94
N LYS A 243 1.51 14.15 -6.37
CA LYS A 243 1.09 15.40 -5.71
C LYS A 243 -0.10 15.22 -4.79
N GLN A 244 -0.76 14.06 -4.85
CA GLN A 244 -2.00 13.84 -4.13
C GLN A 244 -1.72 13.65 -2.63
N PRO A 245 -2.41 14.40 -1.75
CA PRO A 245 -2.21 14.27 -0.32
C PRO A 245 -2.71 12.91 0.16
N CYS A 246 -1.98 12.28 1.08
CA CYS A 246 -2.41 11.03 1.68
C CYS A 246 -3.74 11.18 2.45
N TYR A 247 -4.57 10.13 2.44
CA TYR A 247 -5.82 10.16 3.19
C TYR A 247 -5.54 10.22 4.70
N LYS A 248 -5.64 11.43 5.27
CA LYS A 248 -5.21 11.73 6.65
C LYS A 248 -5.80 10.81 7.73
N LYS A 249 -6.96 10.21 7.49
CA LYS A 249 -7.69 9.35 8.43
C LYS A 249 -7.90 7.90 7.96
N LEU A 250 -7.54 7.56 6.74
CA LEU A 250 -7.94 6.30 6.09
C LEU A 250 -6.77 5.41 5.66
N CYS A 251 -5.55 5.94 5.66
CA CYS A 251 -4.35 5.15 5.41
C CYS A 251 -4.18 4.05 6.47
N ILE A 252 -4.18 2.79 6.05
CA ILE A 252 -4.05 1.65 6.96
C ILE A 252 -2.71 1.67 7.69
N ALA A 253 -1.60 1.95 6.97
CA ALA A 253 -0.30 2.08 7.60
C ALA A 253 -0.34 3.14 8.73
N LYS A 254 -1.07 4.25 8.52
CA LYS A 254 -1.22 5.30 9.54
C LYS A 254 -2.14 4.87 10.68
N GLN A 255 -3.25 4.20 10.38
CA GLN A 255 -4.22 3.76 11.38
C GLN A 255 -3.66 2.69 12.31
N ILE A 256 -2.97 1.69 11.74
CA ILE A 256 -2.43 0.57 12.51
C ILE A 256 -1.10 0.95 13.17
N HIS A 257 -0.28 1.78 12.52
CA HIS A 257 1.11 1.98 12.95
C HIS A 257 1.60 3.43 13.04
N GLY A 258 0.75 4.44 12.80
CA GLY A 258 1.06 5.84 13.11
C GLY A 258 2.03 6.55 12.15
N VAL A 259 2.22 6.06 10.93
CA VAL A 259 3.14 6.70 9.96
C VAL A 259 2.71 8.10 9.53
N ASN A 260 3.71 8.96 9.27
CA ASN A 260 3.52 10.22 8.56
C ASN A 260 3.45 9.93 7.05
N CYS A 261 2.33 10.29 6.45
CA CYS A 261 2.05 10.11 5.03
C CYS A 261 2.02 11.44 4.29
#